data_AF-A0A1F9QHM6-F1
#
_entry.id   AF-A0A1F9QHM6-F1
#
_cell.length_a   1.000
_cell.length_b   1.000
_cell.length_c   1.000
_cell.angle_alpha   90.00
_cell.angle_beta   90.00
_cell.angle_gamma   90.00
#
_symmetry.space_group_name_H-M   'P 1'
#
loop_
_entity.id
_entity.type
_entity.pdbx_description
1 polymer ?
#
loop_
_entity_poly.entity_id
_entity_poly.type
_entity_poly.pdbx_seq_one_letter_code
_entity_poly.pdbx_strand_id
1 'polypeptide(L)'
;MKKIMAVVALVLFAGAAAKAANYPGNYTYQTVRAASKGPAVIATVSSGIMNKFAVAYKSSGILGGSDSIQAVVRVTAMNRYSGYSQTVERVVSLAKEQNGAGFMAAEMGIYDFIPQGFAWDMKKIEVAFFSGQQWDSNYGANYAVEKGELDASEAVFKSEYNGGPNVEGDCWGFIVEQMRK
;
A
#
# COMPACT_ATOMS: atom_id res chain seq x y z
N MET A 1 20.85 -55.90 2.60
CA MET A 1 19.61 -55.10 2.46
C MET A 1 19.20 -54.51 3.81
N LYS A 2 19.67 -53.31 4.18
CA LYS A 2 19.18 -52.53 5.35
C LYS A 2 19.54 -51.04 5.16
N LYS A 3 18.76 -50.32 4.36
CA LYS A 3 18.82 -48.85 4.25
C LYS A 3 17.44 -48.27 3.91
N ILE A 4 16.43 -48.54 4.75
CA ILE A 4 15.11 -47.89 4.62
C ILE A 4 14.49 -47.75 6.03
N MET A 5 15.05 -46.94 6.93
CA MET A 5 14.37 -46.59 8.20
C MET A 5 14.80 -45.24 8.81
N ALA A 6 15.16 -44.23 7.99
CA ALA A 6 15.52 -42.90 8.51
C ALA A 6 14.80 -41.72 7.83
N VAL A 7 13.86 -41.97 6.92
CA VAL A 7 13.12 -40.91 6.21
C VAL A 7 11.73 -40.64 6.83
N VAL A 8 11.24 -41.53 7.71
CA VAL A 8 9.89 -41.40 8.29
C VAL A 8 9.85 -40.44 9.50
N ALA A 9 10.98 -40.17 10.16
CA ALA A 9 11.01 -39.31 11.34
C ALA A 9 11.10 -37.80 11.03
N LEU A 10 11.52 -37.42 9.81
CA LEU A 10 11.66 -36.01 9.43
C LEU A 10 10.36 -35.38 8.88
N VAL A 11 9.33 -36.19 8.61
CA VAL A 11 8.02 -35.73 8.11
C VAL A 11 7.10 -35.28 9.24
N LEU A 12 7.41 -35.62 10.50
CA LEU A 12 6.57 -35.29 11.66
C LEU A 12 6.85 -33.91 12.27
N PHE A 13 7.82 -33.16 11.72
CA PHE A 13 8.05 -31.74 12.05
C PHE A 13 7.75 -30.81 10.86
N ALA A 14 7.07 -31.30 9.82
CA ALA A 14 6.37 -30.43 8.88
C ALA A 14 5.17 -29.85 9.63
N GLY A 15 5.44 -28.71 10.28
CA GLY A 15 4.63 -28.07 11.28
C GLY A 15 3.15 -28.20 10.99
N ALA A 16 2.43 -28.76 11.96
CA ALA A 16 1.04 -28.46 12.14
C ALA A 16 0.88 -26.95 11.91
N ALA A 17 0.22 -26.58 10.82
CA ALA A 17 -0.34 -25.26 10.67
C ALA A 17 -1.36 -25.15 11.79
N ALA A 18 -0.89 -24.70 12.96
CA ALA A 18 -1.74 -24.32 14.05
C ALA A 18 -2.73 -23.35 13.41
N LYS A 19 -3.98 -23.77 13.28
CA LYS A 19 -5.05 -22.89 12.82
C LYS A 19 -5.20 -21.82 13.88
N ALA A 20 -4.43 -20.75 13.71
CA ALA A 20 -4.57 -19.50 14.42
C ALA A 20 -6.03 -19.07 14.31
N ALA A 21 -6.65 -18.81 15.47
CA ALA A 21 -7.97 -18.20 15.72
C ALA A 21 -9.04 -18.32 14.60
N ASN A 22 -10.25 -18.81 14.95
CA ASN A 22 -11.45 -18.92 14.08
C ASN A 22 -11.94 -17.57 13.50
N TYR A 23 -11.11 -16.89 12.71
CA TYR A 23 -11.52 -15.76 11.91
C TYR A 23 -12.25 -16.30 10.67
N PRO A 24 -13.31 -15.61 10.20
CA PRO A 24 -13.99 -16.00 8.98
C PRO A 24 -12.99 -16.04 7.81
N GLY A 25 -13.21 -16.92 6.82
CA GLY A 25 -12.28 -17.08 5.70
C GLY A 25 -12.01 -15.81 4.90
N ASN A 26 -12.92 -14.82 4.96
CA ASN A 26 -12.75 -13.52 4.31
C ASN A 26 -11.94 -12.50 5.13
N TYR A 27 -11.53 -12.83 6.35
CA TYR A 27 -10.79 -11.92 7.23
C TYR A 27 -9.41 -11.56 6.65
N THR A 28 -8.86 -12.44 5.82
CA THR A 28 -7.56 -12.23 5.18
C THR A 28 -7.68 -11.65 3.78
N TYR A 29 -8.89 -11.59 3.19
CA TYR A 29 -9.09 -11.08 1.83
C TYR A 29 -8.70 -9.60 1.75
N GLN A 30 -7.92 -9.27 0.73
CA GLN A 30 -7.40 -7.92 0.55
C GLN A 30 -8.33 -7.13 -0.35
N THR A 31 -8.68 -5.92 0.09
CA THR A 31 -9.40 -4.94 -0.73
C THR A 31 -8.47 -3.79 -1.04
N VAL A 32 -8.25 -3.53 -2.33
CA VAL A 32 -7.56 -2.35 -2.83
C VAL A 32 -8.59 -1.31 -3.22
N ARG A 33 -8.36 -0.08 -2.78
CA ARG A 33 -9.09 1.11 -3.25
C ARG A 33 -8.08 2.12 -3.71
N ALA A 34 -8.25 2.64 -4.92
CA ALA A 34 -7.29 3.56 -5.52
C ALA A 34 -7.97 4.86 -5.93
N ALA A 35 -7.24 5.96 -5.87
CA ALA A 35 -7.65 7.25 -6.39
C ALA A 35 -6.50 7.86 -7.19
N SER A 36 -6.84 8.52 -8.31
CA SER A 36 -5.87 9.24 -9.13
C SER A 36 -6.09 10.74 -9.01
N LYS A 37 -5.01 11.50 -8.84
CA LYS A 37 -5.00 12.98 -8.89
C LYS A 37 -3.86 13.40 -9.81
N GLY A 38 -4.19 13.77 -11.05
CA GLY A 38 -3.18 13.99 -12.08
C GLY A 38 -2.29 12.74 -12.26
N PRO A 39 -0.95 12.88 -12.23
CA PRO A 39 -0.03 11.76 -12.31
C PRO A 39 0.12 10.98 -10.99
N ALA A 40 -0.44 11.45 -9.87
CA ALA A 40 -0.41 10.71 -8.61
C ALA A 40 -1.47 9.61 -8.57
N VAL A 41 -1.08 8.42 -8.13
CA VAL A 41 -1.99 7.33 -7.77
C VAL A 41 -1.75 6.98 -6.31
N ILE A 42 -2.80 7.05 -5.49
CA ILE A 42 -2.77 6.67 -4.09
C ILE A 42 -3.73 5.50 -3.92
N ALA A 43 -3.26 4.41 -3.32
CA ALA A 43 -4.07 3.23 -3.07
C ALA A 43 -3.94 2.77 -1.62
N THR A 44 -5.05 2.34 -1.03
CA THR A 44 -5.06 1.63 0.25
C THR A 44 -5.32 0.16 0.01
N VAL A 45 -4.60 -0.70 0.73
CA VAL A 45 -4.79 -2.16 0.73
C VAL A 45 -5.13 -2.58 2.15
N SER A 46 -6.35 -3.08 2.35
CA SER A 46 -6.86 -3.43 3.67
C SER A 46 -7.45 -4.83 3.71
N SER A 47 -7.24 -5.53 4.81
CA SER A 47 -7.95 -6.74 5.23
C SER A 47 -8.21 -6.67 6.74
N GLY A 48 -8.75 -7.74 7.33
CA GLY A 48 -8.88 -7.84 8.78
C GLY A 48 -7.54 -7.88 9.52
N ILE A 49 -6.45 -8.29 8.86
CA ILE A 49 -5.11 -8.42 9.47
C ILE A 49 -4.11 -7.35 9.07
N MET A 50 -4.40 -6.57 8.01
CA MET A 50 -3.46 -5.57 7.52
C MET A 50 -4.18 -4.30 7.05
N ASN A 51 -3.48 -3.18 7.20
CA ASN A 51 -3.87 -1.90 6.62
C ASN A 51 -2.60 -1.20 6.14
N LYS A 52 -2.45 -1.13 4.82
CA LYS A 52 -1.28 -0.56 4.13
C LYS A 52 -1.75 0.42 3.07
N PHE A 53 -0.81 1.20 2.58
CA PHE A 53 -1.05 2.04 1.42
C PHE A 53 0.16 2.04 0.48
N ALA A 54 -0.10 2.41 -0.76
CA ALA A 54 0.86 2.55 -1.82
C ALA A 54 0.70 3.94 -2.45
N VAL A 55 1.84 4.51 -2.83
CA VAL A 55 1.91 5.76 -3.58
C VAL A 55 2.66 5.45 -4.87
N ALA A 56 2.07 5.86 -5.98
CA ALA A 56 2.62 5.68 -7.30
C ALA A 56 2.50 6.96 -8.12
N TYR A 57 3.33 7.03 -9.16
CA TYR A 57 3.43 8.15 -10.08
C TYR A 57 3.40 7.63 -11.51
N LYS A 58 2.47 8.13 -12.33
CA LYS A 58 2.26 7.71 -13.71
C LYS A 58 3.41 8.15 -14.60
N SER A 59 3.78 7.32 -15.57
CA SER A 59 4.78 7.67 -16.60
C SER A 59 4.37 8.85 -17.50
N SER A 60 3.09 9.21 -17.52
CA SER A 60 2.58 10.40 -18.22
C SER A 60 2.85 11.72 -17.50
N GLY A 61 3.30 11.68 -16.24
CA GLY A 61 3.66 12.88 -15.50
C GLY A 61 4.98 13.50 -15.98
N ILE A 62 5.25 14.75 -15.56
CA ILE A 62 6.46 15.49 -15.97
C ILE A 62 7.78 14.82 -15.53
N LEU A 63 7.76 14.00 -14.48
CA LEU A 63 8.89 13.20 -14.00
C LEU A 63 8.94 11.80 -14.63
N GLY A 64 8.06 11.49 -15.59
CA GLY A 64 7.92 10.17 -16.20
C GLY A 64 9.19 9.68 -16.91
N GLY A 65 10.00 10.60 -17.43
CA GLY A 65 11.28 10.32 -18.09
C GLY A 65 12.49 10.20 -17.14
N SER A 66 12.30 10.37 -15.82
CA SER A 66 13.40 10.31 -14.85
C SER A 66 13.94 8.89 -14.65
N ASP A 67 15.16 8.77 -14.13
CA ASP A 67 15.71 7.45 -13.76
C ASP A 67 15.28 6.98 -12.38
N SER A 68 15.06 7.92 -11.47
CA SER A 68 14.51 7.69 -10.15
C SER A 68 13.69 8.90 -9.73
N ILE A 69 12.69 8.65 -8.88
CA ILE A 69 11.91 9.71 -8.24
C ILE A 69 11.77 9.42 -6.76
N GLN A 70 11.54 10.48 -5.99
CA GLN A 70 11.18 10.43 -4.59
C GLN A 70 9.84 11.12 -4.38
N ALA A 71 9.17 10.79 -3.29
CA ALA A 71 7.93 11.42 -2.89
C ALA A 71 8.02 11.91 -1.45
N VAL A 72 7.58 13.14 -1.22
CA VAL A 72 7.21 13.62 0.12
C VAL A 72 5.78 13.19 0.37
N VAL A 73 5.59 12.23 1.27
CA VAL A 73 4.29 11.68 1.64
C VAL A 73 3.90 12.20 3.01
N ARG A 74 2.73 12.83 3.10
CA ARG A 74 2.15 13.34 4.34
C ARG A 74 0.84 12.61 4.60
N VAL A 75 0.73 11.99 5.76
CA VAL A 75 -0.49 11.30 6.19
C VAL A 75 -1.05 12.04 7.39
N THR A 76 -2.31 12.45 7.29
CA THR A 76 -3.04 13.05 8.40
C THR A 76 -3.97 12.01 9.00
N ALA A 77 -3.86 11.80 10.32
CA ALA A 77 -4.73 10.91 11.08
C ALA A 77 -5.42 11.66 12.21
N MET A 78 -6.57 11.12 12.67
CA MET A 78 -7.36 11.70 13.75
C MET A 78 -7.37 10.79 14.97
N ASN A 79 -7.23 11.39 16.14
CA ASN A 79 -7.40 10.69 17.41
C ASN A 79 -8.89 10.41 17.63
N ARG A 80 -9.23 9.15 17.95
CA ARG A 80 -10.63 8.72 18.10
C ARG A 80 -11.36 9.43 19.22
N TYR A 81 -10.65 9.76 20.28
CA TYR A 81 -11.23 10.20 21.55
C TYR A 81 -11.16 11.71 21.72
N SER A 82 -10.08 12.35 21.28
CA SER A 82 -9.92 13.80 21.41
C SER A 82 -10.33 14.60 20.17
N GLY A 83 -10.53 13.94 19.02
CA GLY A 83 -10.78 14.61 17.74
C GLY A 83 -9.57 15.37 17.19
N TYR A 84 -8.43 15.37 17.90
CA TYR A 84 -7.20 16.02 17.47
C TYR A 84 -6.62 15.34 16.23
N SER A 85 -6.17 16.11 15.26
CA SER A 85 -5.50 15.61 14.06
C SER A 85 -4.00 15.82 14.12
N GLN A 86 -3.25 14.88 13.55
CA GLN A 86 -1.81 14.99 13.40
C GLN A 86 -1.41 14.56 12.01
N THR A 87 -0.48 15.30 11.42
CA THR A 87 0.14 14.98 10.14
C THR A 87 1.57 14.52 10.35
N VAL A 88 1.93 13.38 9.77
CA VAL A 88 3.30 12.87 9.74
C VAL A 88 3.79 12.87 8.31
N GLU A 89 5.03 13.33 8.12
CA GLU A 89 5.69 13.41 6.83
C GLU A 89 6.86 12.42 6.76
N ARG A 90 7.01 11.79 5.59
CA ARG A 90 8.18 10.97 5.24
C ARG A 90 8.55 11.22 3.78
N VAL A 91 9.85 11.09 3.49
CA VAL A 91 10.35 10.99 2.13
C VAL A 91 10.55 9.53 1.80
N VAL A 92 9.98 9.08 0.68
CA VAL A 92 10.08 7.70 0.21
C VAL A 92 10.61 7.67 -1.21
N SER A 93 11.42 6.66 -1.52
CA SER A 93 11.89 6.43 -2.89
C SER A 93 10.89 5.57 -3.64
N LEU A 94 10.66 5.89 -4.91
CA LEU A 94 9.81 5.10 -5.80
C LEU A 94 10.68 4.47 -6.88
N ALA A 95 10.62 3.15 -6.99
CA ALA A 95 11.31 2.41 -8.03
C ALA A 95 10.50 2.43 -9.33
N LYS A 96 11.19 2.32 -10.48
CA LYS A 96 10.53 2.11 -11.77
C LYS A 96 9.70 0.82 -11.70
N GLU A 97 8.44 0.92 -12.10
CA GLU A 97 7.57 -0.23 -12.30
C GLU A 97 8.06 -1.02 -13.53
N GLN A 98 8.09 -2.35 -13.42
CA GLN A 98 8.75 -3.23 -14.40
C GLN A 98 8.19 -3.13 -15.81
N ASN A 99 6.90 -2.80 -15.94
CA ASN A 99 6.19 -2.74 -17.22
C ASN A 99 5.97 -1.29 -17.72
N GLY A 100 6.71 -0.33 -17.19
CA GLY A 100 6.75 1.06 -17.68
C GLY A 100 5.51 1.90 -17.35
N ALA A 101 4.66 1.47 -16.41
CA ALA A 101 3.49 2.26 -15.99
C ALA A 101 3.88 3.53 -15.22
N GLY A 102 5.13 3.61 -14.75
CA GLY A 102 5.68 4.75 -14.02
C GLY A 102 6.55 4.30 -12.86
N PHE A 103 6.35 4.89 -11.68
CA PHE A 103 7.12 4.59 -10.48
C PHE A 103 6.18 4.26 -9.32
N MET A 104 6.60 3.37 -8.44
CA MET A 104 5.80 2.94 -7.30
C MET A 104 6.68 2.76 -6.06
N ALA A 105 6.16 3.21 -4.92
CA ALA A 105 6.77 2.95 -3.62
C ALA A 105 6.59 1.48 -3.23
N ALA A 106 7.49 0.96 -2.41
CA ALA A 106 7.23 -0.27 -1.67
C ALA A 106 6.00 -0.10 -0.77
N GLU A 107 5.38 -1.21 -0.36
CA GLU A 107 4.26 -1.16 0.58
C GLU A 107 4.63 -0.41 1.86
N MET A 108 3.77 0.54 2.24
CA MET A 108 3.94 1.33 3.45
C MET A 108 2.88 0.94 4.48
N GLY A 109 3.32 0.68 5.71
CA GLY A 109 2.40 0.47 6.82
C GLY A 109 1.75 1.80 7.19
N ILE A 110 0.44 1.79 7.41
CA ILE A 110 -0.23 3.00 7.94
C ILE A 110 0.34 3.37 9.32
N TYR A 111 0.83 2.36 10.06
CA TYR A 111 1.49 2.49 11.36
C TYR A 111 2.81 3.27 11.31
N ASP A 112 3.50 3.31 10.17
CA ASP A 112 4.75 4.06 10.02
C ASP A 112 4.51 5.59 9.99
N PHE A 113 3.26 5.96 9.72
CA PHE A 113 2.81 7.34 9.53
C PHE A 113 1.82 7.81 10.60
N ILE A 114 1.32 6.91 11.44
CA ILE A 114 0.35 7.25 12.48
C ILE A 114 0.98 6.98 13.84
N PRO A 115 1.10 7.99 14.73
CA PRO A 115 1.63 7.77 16.07
C PRO A 115 0.72 6.87 16.92
N GLN A 116 1.31 6.17 17.89
CA GLN A 116 0.57 5.41 18.88
C GLN A 116 -0.45 6.31 19.61
N GLY A 117 -1.66 5.78 19.84
CA GLY A 117 -2.75 6.51 20.50
C GLY A 117 -3.72 7.22 19.55
N PHE A 118 -3.44 7.27 18.24
CA PHE A 118 -4.40 7.67 17.22
C PHE A 118 -5.26 6.48 16.77
N ALA A 119 -6.42 6.74 16.18
CA ALA A 119 -7.41 5.70 15.84
C ALA A 119 -6.95 4.72 14.74
N TRP A 120 -5.70 4.81 14.28
CA TRP A 120 -5.20 4.23 13.04
C TRP A 120 -6.08 4.58 11.83
N ASP A 121 -6.87 5.65 11.97
CA ASP A 121 -7.83 6.14 10.99
C ASP A 121 -7.22 7.34 10.27
N MET A 122 -6.65 7.05 9.11
CA MET A 122 -6.18 8.05 8.18
C MET A 122 -7.36 8.90 7.69
N LYS A 123 -7.20 10.22 7.68
CA LYS A 123 -8.13 11.17 7.09
C LYS A 123 -7.75 11.58 5.69
N LYS A 124 -6.45 11.76 5.44
CA LYS A 124 -5.94 12.31 4.19
C LYS A 124 -4.51 11.85 3.93
N ILE A 125 -4.21 11.51 2.68
CA ILE A 125 -2.85 11.33 2.17
C ILE A 125 -2.56 12.47 1.21
N GLU A 126 -1.41 13.10 1.36
CA GLU A 126 -0.91 14.13 0.47
C GLU A 126 0.46 13.72 -0.05
N VAL A 127 0.71 13.95 -1.33
CA VAL A 127 1.97 13.62 -1.96
C VAL A 127 2.45 14.73 -2.90
N ALA A 128 3.75 14.99 -2.85
CA ALA A 128 4.48 15.70 -3.89
C ALA A 128 5.68 14.85 -4.32
N PHE A 129 6.02 14.90 -5.60
CA PHE A 129 7.09 14.11 -6.18
C PHE A 129 8.25 15.00 -6.59
N PHE A 130 9.46 14.45 -6.59
CA PHE A 130 10.63 15.16 -7.09
C PHE A 130 11.69 14.21 -7.64
N SER A 131 12.50 14.74 -8.56
CA SER A 131 13.72 14.12 -9.06
C SER A 131 14.78 15.22 -9.25
N GLY A 132 15.85 15.17 -8.45
CA GLY A 132 16.83 16.24 -8.39
C GLY A 132 16.18 17.57 -7.98
N GLN A 133 16.28 18.59 -8.84
CA GLN A 133 15.67 19.92 -8.60
C GLN A 133 14.24 20.03 -9.15
N GLN A 134 13.77 19.06 -9.92
CA GLN A 134 12.45 19.11 -10.55
C GLN A 134 11.40 18.55 -9.59
N TRP A 135 10.36 19.35 -9.34
CA TRP A 135 9.22 18.97 -8.50
C TRP A 135 7.98 18.80 -9.36
N ASP A 136 7.14 17.84 -8.99
CA ASP A 136 5.78 17.69 -9.49
C ASP A 136 4.80 17.65 -8.32
N SER A 137 3.89 18.61 -8.34
CA SER A 137 2.83 18.82 -7.37
C SER A 137 1.61 19.36 -8.11
N ASN A 138 0.45 19.33 -7.48
CA ASN A 138 -0.81 19.86 -8.01
C ASN A 138 -0.81 21.40 -8.02
N TYR A 139 -0.12 22.01 -9.00
CA TYR A 139 -0.06 23.47 -9.20
C TYR A 139 0.44 24.24 -7.96
N GLY A 140 1.48 23.73 -7.30
CA GLY A 140 2.05 24.34 -6.08
C GLY A 140 1.40 23.85 -4.77
N ALA A 141 0.41 22.98 -4.85
CA ALA A 141 -0.13 22.23 -3.71
C ALA A 141 0.18 20.72 -3.85
N ASN A 142 0.16 19.96 -2.75
CA ASN A 142 0.31 18.51 -2.84
C ASN A 142 -0.91 17.87 -3.53
N TYR A 143 -0.68 16.75 -4.22
CA TYR A 143 -1.77 15.86 -4.64
C TYR A 143 -2.39 15.26 -3.38
N ALA A 144 -3.66 15.56 -3.11
CA ALA A 144 -4.34 15.14 -1.90
C ALA A 144 -5.49 14.18 -2.23
N VAL A 145 -5.59 13.12 -1.43
CA VAL A 145 -6.70 12.18 -1.46
C VAL A 145 -7.22 12.02 -0.05
N GLU A 146 -8.50 12.34 0.16
CA GLU A 146 -9.16 12.10 1.43
C GLU A 146 -9.65 10.66 1.55
N LYS A 147 -9.77 10.17 2.78
CA LYS A 147 -10.31 8.83 3.04
C LYS A 147 -11.69 8.64 2.42
N GLY A 148 -12.57 9.65 2.51
CA GLY A 148 -13.89 9.59 1.92
C GLY A 148 -13.86 9.36 0.40
N GLU A 149 -12.86 9.89 -0.30
CA GLU A 149 -12.67 9.66 -1.73
C GLU A 149 -12.20 8.23 -2.04
N LEU A 150 -11.34 7.65 -1.19
CA LEU A 150 -10.93 6.25 -1.32
C LEU A 150 -12.09 5.29 -1.01
N ASP A 151 -12.84 5.56 0.06
CA ASP A 151 -13.99 4.77 0.48
C ASP A 151 -15.11 4.80 -0.58
N ALA A 152 -15.30 5.94 -1.24
CA ALA A 152 -16.26 6.11 -2.34
C ALA A 152 -15.68 5.80 -3.73
N SER A 153 -14.41 5.43 -3.84
CA SER A 153 -13.78 5.18 -5.13
C SER A 153 -14.46 4.03 -5.88
N GLU A 154 -14.64 4.20 -7.20
CA GLU A 154 -15.08 3.13 -8.10
C GLU A 154 -13.91 2.22 -8.52
N ALA A 155 -12.66 2.67 -8.35
CA ALA A 155 -11.47 1.88 -8.59
C ALA A 155 -11.19 0.99 -7.38
N VAL A 156 -11.94 -0.12 -7.30
CA VAL A 156 -11.85 -1.13 -6.24
C VAL A 156 -11.52 -2.49 -6.82
N PHE A 157 -10.65 -3.22 -6.14
CA PHE A 157 -10.35 -4.62 -6.42
C PHE A 157 -10.33 -5.42 -5.12
N LYS A 158 -10.78 -6.67 -5.18
CA LYS A 158 -10.77 -7.58 -4.04
C LYS A 158 -10.08 -8.88 -4.43
N SER A 159 -9.02 -9.21 -3.71
CA SER A 159 -8.38 -10.51 -3.79
C SER A 159 -8.89 -11.44 -2.70
N GLU A 160 -9.28 -12.65 -3.09
CA GLU A 160 -9.75 -13.71 -2.19
C GLU A 160 -8.68 -14.81 -1.96
N TYR A 161 -7.45 -14.57 -2.41
CA TYR A 161 -6.36 -15.53 -2.23
C TYR A 161 -5.78 -15.49 -0.81
N ASN A 162 -5.00 -16.52 -0.45
CA ASN A 162 -4.39 -16.74 0.88
C ASN A 162 -3.76 -15.47 1.47
N GLY A 163 -4.56 -14.69 2.18
CA GLY A 163 -4.13 -13.39 2.67
C GLY A 163 -3.10 -13.50 3.77
N GLY A 164 -2.02 -12.75 3.59
CA GLY A 164 -0.94 -12.59 4.56
C GLY A 164 -0.79 -11.13 4.98
N PRO A 165 0.26 -10.83 5.77
CA PRO A 165 0.54 -9.46 6.20
C PRO A 165 1.06 -8.57 5.06
N ASN A 166 1.26 -9.09 3.84
CA ASN A 166 1.87 -8.39 2.70
C ASN A 166 0.86 -8.19 1.59
N VAL A 167 1.00 -7.10 0.83
CA VAL A 167 0.14 -6.82 -0.34
C VAL A 167 0.33 -7.92 -1.40
N GLU A 168 -0.77 -8.52 -1.83
CA GLU A 168 -0.76 -9.58 -2.83
C GLU A 168 -0.41 -9.08 -4.24
N GLY A 169 0.15 -9.97 -5.07
CA GLY A 169 0.53 -9.65 -6.45
C GLY A 169 -0.61 -9.09 -7.29
N ASP A 170 -1.81 -9.64 -7.16
CA ASP A 170 -3.00 -9.16 -7.90
C ASP A 170 -3.43 -7.76 -7.44
N CYS A 171 -3.26 -7.45 -6.16
CA CYS A 171 -3.48 -6.11 -5.62
C CYS A 171 -2.49 -5.11 -6.20
N TRP A 172 -1.21 -5.48 -6.33
CA TRP A 172 -0.22 -4.67 -7.04
C TRP A 172 -0.55 -4.49 -8.51
N GLY A 173 -0.96 -5.56 -9.20
CA GLY A 173 -1.38 -5.53 -10.59
C GLY A 173 -2.50 -4.50 -10.83
N PHE A 174 -3.52 -4.51 -9.97
CA PHE A 174 -4.61 -3.54 -10.02
C PHE A 174 -4.15 -2.07 -9.84
N ILE A 175 -3.20 -1.81 -8.95
CA ILE A 175 -2.62 -0.47 -8.76
C ILE A 175 -1.89 -0.04 -10.04
N VAL A 176 -1.10 -0.94 -10.63
CA VAL A 176 -0.40 -0.70 -11.91
C VAL A 176 -1.39 -0.41 -13.05
N GLU A 177 -2.54 -1.09 -13.08
CA GLU A 177 -3.61 -0.75 -14.04
C GLU A 177 -4.14 0.67 -13.84
N GLN A 178 -4.30 1.14 -12.60
CA GLN A 178 -4.71 2.53 -12.36
C GLN A 178 -3.64 3.55 -12.80
N MET A 179 -2.37 3.16 -12.81
CA MET A 179 -1.29 4.01 -13.33
C MET A 179 -1.34 4.17 -14.85
N ARG A 180 -1.95 3.23 -15.58
CA ARG A 180 -2.05 3.24 -17.05
C ARG A 180 -3.26 4.01 -17.59
N LYS A 181 -4.25 4.31 -16.72
CA LYS A 181 -5.42 5.11 -17.06
C LYS A 181 -5.09 6.59 -17.04
#